data_AF-Q2BX76-F1
#
_entry.id   AF-Q2BX76-F1
#
_cell.length_a   1.000
_cell.length_b   1.000
_cell.length_c   1.000
_cell.angle_alpha   90.00
_cell.angle_beta   90.00
_cell.angle_gamma   90.00
#
_symmetry.space_group_name_H-M   'P 1'
#
loop_
_entity.id
_entity.type
_entity.pdbx_description
1 polymer ?
#
loop_
_entity_poly.entity_id
_entity_poly.type
_entity_poly.pdbx_seq_one_letter_code
_entity_poly.pdbx_strand_id
1 'polypeptide(L)'
;MFKKNNLLPIAISFAILPLSGLLQAQTLQNNLSTINYNQTEVIDVNFDGEVTSDNLYLQMNSAIATLNGKKDNTKLILHVPGGKHILSSRVINHTKGVISLDQTVYGNRIFELQGSTNKHNPTKLYIDQSAYFEHTIFGNSPSNFTFSHLEFHRTGKTMSEGIITDVGKGYVDIKLLDGFPEIGSIYNDGIPGGRYLRLITDDINNPEISPVDQGQEPWGRDNHNDHYLAPEALDAPLNRNWRIFIANPDKTLTSRGYKKGLWVAVKSKSYNYAYNFQGMSTNITFDHVDFYDSTMGQMHGGAKNITLKNVKFGRGDRVNGVVPAFASSAGGPQFVGYEDGNKYENILLDHVWLEYTGDDNFSAQAASQGSSFKLDHVYSKGAFARLLLANKDAFGVCLTDSVVLNGQPAVVHEAINKDIEHFEFKEMFSVCQD
;
A
#
# COMPACT_ATOMS: atom_id res chain seq x y z
N MET A 1 41.33 -63.40 35.66
CA MET A 1 39.98 -63.88 35.27
C MET A 1 39.16 -62.69 34.79
N PHE A 2 38.86 -62.66 33.51
CA PHE A 2 37.96 -61.70 32.87
C PHE A 2 36.51 -62.08 33.19
N LYS A 3 35.63 -61.07 33.39
CA LYS A 3 34.23 -61.17 32.96
C LYS A 3 33.82 -59.89 32.25
N LYS A 4 33.59 -60.05 30.95
CA LYS A 4 32.89 -59.15 30.04
C LYS A 4 31.44 -59.01 30.50
N ASN A 5 30.88 -57.81 30.40
CA ASN A 5 29.44 -57.63 30.19
C ASN A 5 29.23 -56.85 28.90
N ASN A 6 28.40 -57.44 28.04
CA ASN A 6 28.07 -57.02 26.69
C ASN A 6 27.09 -55.84 26.72
N LEU A 7 27.42 -54.79 25.97
CA LEU A 7 26.47 -53.78 25.53
C LEU A 7 25.73 -54.32 24.29
N LEU A 8 24.40 -54.41 24.36
CA LEU A 8 23.52 -54.53 23.20
C LEU A 8 23.45 -53.17 22.49
N PRO A 9 23.62 -53.09 21.16
CA PRO A 9 23.19 -51.93 20.40
C PRO A 9 21.70 -52.07 20.07
N ILE A 10 20.91 -51.08 20.48
CA ILE A 10 19.55 -50.86 19.98
C ILE A 10 19.68 -50.38 18.54
N ALA A 11 19.20 -51.18 17.60
CA ALA A 11 19.05 -50.79 16.21
C ALA A 11 17.93 -49.72 16.11
N ILE A 12 18.31 -48.50 15.78
CA ILE A 12 17.35 -47.46 15.34
C ILE A 12 17.14 -47.68 13.85
N SER A 13 15.98 -48.25 13.49
CA SER A 13 15.50 -48.26 12.11
C SER A 13 15.31 -46.82 11.63
N PHE A 14 16.14 -46.39 10.69
CA PHE A 14 15.84 -45.24 9.84
C PHE A 14 14.67 -45.62 8.93
N ALA A 15 13.47 -45.18 9.28
CA ALA A 15 12.36 -45.12 8.34
C ALA A 15 12.74 -44.07 7.28
N ILE A 16 13.08 -44.57 6.08
CA ILE A 16 13.25 -43.77 4.88
C ILE A 16 11.88 -43.17 4.56
N LEU A 17 11.68 -41.90 4.94
CA LEU A 17 10.60 -41.11 4.39
C LEU A 17 10.88 -40.91 2.89
N PRO A 18 9.87 -41.02 2.01
CA PRO A 18 10.07 -40.76 0.60
C PRO A 18 10.50 -39.30 0.45
N LEU A 19 11.63 -39.08 -0.24
CA LEU A 19 11.98 -37.77 -0.80
C LEU A 19 10.78 -37.34 -1.66
N SER A 20 9.93 -36.47 -1.12
CA SER A 20 9.04 -35.65 -1.93
C SER A 20 9.92 -34.90 -2.92
N GLY A 21 9.61 -35.10 -4.21
CA GLY A 21 10.47 -34.70 -5.31
C GLY A 21 10.98 -33.27 -5.16
N LEU A 22 12.28 -33.10 -5.33
CA LEU A 22 12.88 -31.87 -5.82
C LEU A 22 12.21 -31.54 -7.16
N LEU A 23 11.09 -30.84 -7.11
CA LEU A 23 10.61 -30.03 -8.21
C LEU A 23 11.71 -28.98 -8.39
N GLN A 24 12.54 -29.18 -9.41
CA GLN A 24 13.44 -28.15 -9.91
C GLN A 24 12.59 -26.89 -10.12
N ALA A 25 12.87 -25.87 -9.31
CA ALA A 25 12.37 -24.54 -9.58
C ALA A 25 12.79 -24.19 -11.01
N GLN A 26 11.81 -23.95 -11.88
CA GLN A 26 12.11 -23.43 -13.21
C GLN A 26 12.86 -22.13 -13.01
N THR A 27 14.04 -22.04 -13.62
CA THR A 27 14.82 -20.82 -13.72
C THR A 27 13.90 -19.71 -14.24
N LEU A 28 13.78 -18.62 -13.48
CA LEU A 28 13.20 -17.38 -13.97
C LEU A 28 14.05 -16.98 -15.18
N GLN A 29 13.56 -17.23 -16.39
CA GLN A 29 14.09 -16.53 -17.54
C GLN A 29 13.85 -15.04 -17.27
N ASN A 30 14.91 -14.23 -17.44
CA ASN A 30 14.84 -12.78 -17.51
C ASN A 30 13.93 -12.37 -18.67
N ASN A 31 12.64 -12.50 -18.43
CA ASN A 31 11.61 -12.06 -19.33
C ASN A 31 11.39 -10.58 -19.03
N LEU A 32 12.26 -9.77 -19.63
CA LEU A 32 11.99 -8.38 -20.02
C LEU A 32 10.73 -8.25 -20.93
N SER A 33 9.98 -9.33 -21.14
CA SER A 33 8.66 -9.32 -21.73
C SER A 33 7.59 -8.99 -20.69
N THR A 34 7.62 -7.77 -20.15
CA THR A 34 6.37 -7.00 -20.19
C THR A 34 5.92 -7.08 -21.63
N ILE A 35 4.79 -7.74 -21.90
CA ILE A 35 4.22 -7.80 -23.24
C ILE A 35 3.83 -6.36 -23.57
N ASN A 36 4.79 -5.59 -24.08
CA ASN A 36 4.53 -4.45 -24.92
C ASN A 36 3.93 -5.06 -26.17
N TYR A 37 2.61 -5.22 -26.15
CA TYR A 37 1.86 -5.28 -27.39
C TYR A 37 2.29 -4.02 -28.13
N ASN A 38 3.14 -4.17 -29.15
CA ASN A 38 3.52 -3.06 -30.01
C ASN A 38 2.23 -2.56 -30.64
N GLN A 39 1.66 -1.50 -30.06
CA GLN A 39 0.41 -0.92 -30.49
C GLN A 39 0.64 -0.38 -31.90
N THR A 40 -0.13 -0.87 -32.85
CA THR A 40 0.02 -0.55 -34.27
C THR A 40 -0.73 0.73 -34.65
N GLU A 41 -1.62 1.19 -33.78
CA GLU A 41 -2.43 2.39 -33.93
C GLU A 41 -2.58 3.06 -32.57
N VAL A 42 -2.41 4.38 -32.54
CA VAL A 42 -2.63 5.23 -31.36
C VAL A 42 -3.67 6.28 -31.71
N ILE A 43 -4.68 6.41 -30.85
CA ILE A 43 -5.77 7.38 -30.99
C ILE A 43 -5.69 8.34 -29.80
N ASP A 44 -5.52 9.62 -30.09
CA ASP A 44 -5.49 10.67 -29.09
C ASP A 44 -6.85 11.36 -28.99
N VAL A 45 -7.40 11.41 -27.77
CA VAL A 45 -8.65 12.09 -27.44
C VAL A 45 -8.37 13.09 -26.33
N ASN A 46 -8.69 14.36 -26.56
CA ASN A 46 -8.61 15.36 -25.52
C ASN A 46 -9.85 15.30 -24.65
N PHE A 47 -9.66 15.45 -23.34
CA PHE A 47 -10.76 15.60 -22.41
C PHE A 47 -11.57 16.88 -22.73
N ASP A 48 -12.89 16.76 -22.76
CA ASP A 48 -13.79 17.88 -23.08
C ASP A 48 -14.49 18.43 -21.82
N GLY A 49 -14.48 19.74 -21.64
CA GLY A 49 -15.10 20.41 -20.49
C GLY A 49 -14.33 20.25 -19.16
N GLU A 50 -15.06 20.44 -18.04
CA GLU A 50 -14.49 20.43 -16.69
C GLU A 50 -14.18 19.01 -16.21
N VAL A 51 -13.02 18.81 -15.59
CA VAL A 51 -12.61 17.52 -15.02
C VAL A 51 -13.29 17.31 -13.66
N THR A 52 -14.49 16.74 -13.70
CA THR A 52 -15.23 16.26 -12.53
C THR A 52 -15.30 14.73 -12.54
N SER A 53 -15.65 14.11 -11.40
CA SER A 53 -15.76 12.64 -11.31
C SER A 53 -16.77 12.07 -12.30
N ASP A 54 -17.92 12.72 -12.47
CA ASP A 54 -18.97 12.28 -13.40
C ASP A 54 -18.55 12.47 -14.86
N ASN A 55 -17.95 13.62 -15.21
CA ASN A 55 -17.50 13.87 -16.58
C ASN A 55 -16.33 12.93 -16.96
N LEU A 56 -15.43 12.65 -16.01
CA LEU A 56 -14.34 11.69 -16.18
C LEU A 56 -14.86 10.30 -16.46
N TYR A 57 -15.84 9.84 -15.68
CA TYR A 57 -16.51 8.56 -15.92
C TYR A 57 -17.18 8.48 -17.30
N LEU A 58 -17.94 9.50 -17.69
CA LEU A 58 -18.62 9.53 -18.99
C LEU A 58 -17.65 9.48 -20.17
N GLN A 59 -16.57 10.25 -20.10
CA GLN A 59 -15.58 10.31 -21.18
C GLN A 59 -14.72 9.06 -21.26
N MET A 60 -14.31 8.49 -20.12
CA MET A 60 -13.64 7.19 -20.09
C MET A 60 -14.52 6.11 -20.75
N ASN A 61 -15.81 6.06 -20.43
CA ASN A 61 -16.72 5.08 -21.01
C ASN A 61 -16.91 5.27 -22.52
N SER A 62 -17.07 6.52 -22.98
CA SER A 62 -17.20 6.85 -24.40
C SER A 62 -15.93 6.49 -25.18
N ALA A 63 -14.76 6.78 -24.60
CA ALA A 63 -13.46 6.45 -25.14
C ALA A 63 -13.23 4.93 -25.22
N ILE A 64 -13.58 4.18 -24.17
CA ILE A 64 -13.51 2.71 -24.17
C ILE A 64 -14.47 2.10 -25.20
N ALA A 65 -15.69 2.62 -25.32
CA ALA A 65 -16.63 2.19 -26.35
C ALA A 65 -16.07 2.43 -27.77
N THR A 66 -15.45 3.59 -27.99
CA THR A 66 -14.77 3.92 -29.26
C THR A 66 -13.61 2.95 -29.52
N LEU A 67 -12.77 2.70 -28.51
CA LEU A 67 -11.63 1.79 -28.59
C LEU A 67 -12.07 0.36 -28.92
N ASN A 68 -13.13 -0.14 -28.29
CA ASN A 68 -13.68 -1.47 -28.54
C ASN A 68 -14.21 -1.64 -29.98
N GLY A 69 -14.56 -0.55 -30.67
CA GLY A 69 -14.89 -0.55 -32.10
C GLY A 69 -13.68 -0.60 -33.04
N LYS A 70 -12.45 -0.53 -32.51
CA LYS A 70 -11.20 -0.58 -33.29
C LYS A 70 -10.63 -2.00 -33.35
N LYS A 71 -9.61 -2.20 -34.19
CA LYS A 71 -8.86 -3.47 -34.27
C LYS A 71 -8.06 -3.74 -32.99
N ASP A 72 -7.66 -4.99 -32.76
CA ASP A 72 -6.71 -5.33 -31.69
C ASP A 72 -5.35 -4.64 -31.91
N ASN A 73 -4.57 -4.50 -30.85
CA ASN A 73 -3.31 -3.72 -30.82
C ASN A 73 -3.53 -2.24 -31.22
N THR A 74 -4.68 -1.68 -30.82
CA THR A 74 -4.95 -0.24 -30.81
C THR A 74 -4.85 0.28 -29.39
N LYS A 75 -4.21 1.44 -29.22
CA LYS A 75 -4.19 2.21 -27.99
C LYS A 75 -5.03 3.46 -28.14
N LEU A 76 -5.87 3.77 -27.16
CA LEU A 76 -6.53 5.06 -27.07
C LEU A 76 -6.07 5.78 -25.81
N ILE A 77 -5.65 7.03 -25.98
CA ILE A 77 -5.19 7.90 -24.90
C ILE A 77 -6.23 9.00 -24.70
N LEU A 78 -6.79 9.08 -23.49
CA LEU A 78 -7.62 10.19 -23.03
C LEU A 78 -6.76 11.18 -22.25
N HIS A 79 -6.51 12.35 -22.84
CA HIS A 79 -5.65 13.41 -22.31
C HIS A 79 -6.42 14.32 -21.36
N VAL A 80 -6.14 14.20 -20.07
CA VAL A 80 -6.67 15.08 -19.01
C VAL A 80 -5.80 16.34 -18.92
N PRO A 81 -6.38 17.55 -18.96
CA PRO A 81 -5.61 18.78 -18.97
C PRO A 81 -4.77 18.96 -17.69
N GLY A 82 -3.63 19.63 -17.83
CA GLY A 82 -2.80 20.05 -16.70
C GLY A 82 -3.50 21.07 -15.83
N GLY A 83 -3.31 21.00 -14.52
CA GLY A 83 -3.98 21.85 -13.54
C GLY A 83 -4.45 21.08 -12.32
N LYS A 84 -5.14 21.79 -11.41
CA LYS A 84 -5.75 21.20 -10.23
C LYS A 84 -7.23 20.97 -10.49
N HIS A 85 -7.69 19.75 -10.31
CA HIS A 85 -9.08 19.34 -10.52
C HIS A 85 -9.61 18.69 -9.25
N ILE A 86 -10.85 18.99 -8.89
CA ILE A 86 -11.50 18.47 -7.69
C ILE A 86 -12.47 17.37 -8.10
N LEU A 87 -12.30 16.19 -7.51
CA LEU A 87 -13.12 15.02 -7.74
C LEU A 87 -13.96 14.74 -6.48
N SER A 88 -15.27 14.89 -6.63
CA SER A 88 -16.26 14.62 -5.58
C SER A 88 -16.83 13.21 -5.68
N SER A 89 -17.63 12.79 -4.69
CA SER A 89 -18.41 11.55 -4.79
C SER A 89 -19.28 11.59 -6.04
N ARG A 90 -19.30 10.49 -6.79
CA ARG A 90 -20.09 10.41 -8.01
C ARG A 90 -21.57 10.38 -7.68
N VAL A 91 -22.35 11.19 -8.41
CA VAL A 91 -23.82 11.12 -8.38
C VAL A 91 -24.27 9.92 -9.21
N ILE A 92 -23.53 9.61 -10.28
CA ILE A 92 -23.84 8.52 -11.20
C ILE A 92 -23.11 7.26 -10.72
N ASN A 93 -23.90 6.27 -10.27
CA ASN A 93 -23.40 4.95 -9.86
C ASN A 93 -22.40 5.08 -8.70
N HIS A 94 -22.88 5.01 -7.45
CA HIS A 94 -22.07 5.03 -6.21
C HIS A 94 -21.10 3.82 -6.07
N THR A 95 -20.60 3.27 -7.18
CA THR A 95 -19.64 2.18 -7.17
C THR A 95 -18.34 2.68 -6.58
N LYS A 96 -18.06 2.25 -5.34
CA LYS A 96 -16.78 1.96 -4.65
C LYS A 96 -15.54 2.85 -4.86
N GLY A 97 -15.31 3.52 -6.00
CA GLY A 97 -14.27 4.53 -6.20
C GLY A 97 -14.67 5.72 -7.08
N VAL A 98 -13.86 6.77 -7.01
CA VAL A 98 -14.02 8.05 -7.74
C VAL A 98 -13.79 7.85 -9.23
N ILE A 99 -12.75 7.10 -9.59
CA ILE A 99 -12.51 6.58 -10.94
C ILE A 99 -12.88 5.10 -10.93
N SER A 100 -13.75 4.69 -11.84
CA SER A 100 -14.26 3.32 -11.89
C SER A 100 -13.98 2.70 -13.25
N LEU A 101 -13.46 1.48 -13.21
CA LEU A 101 -13.10 0.66 -14.37
C LEU A 101 -14.19 -0.38 -14.61
N ASP A 102 -15.44 0.08 -14.76
CA ASP A 102 -16.60 -0.79 -14.93
C ASP A 102 -16.72 -1.33 -16.37
N GLN A 103 -16.10 -0.66 -17.35
CA GLN A 103 -16.13 -1.05 -18.75
C GLN A 103 -14.95 -1.97 -19.10
N THR A 104 -15.24 -3.06 -19.80
CA THR A 104 -14.21 -4.00 -20.27
C THR A 104 -13.53 -3.46 -21.52
N VAL A 105 -12.20 -3.48 -21.54
CA VAL A 105 -11.39 -3.27 -22.76
C VAL A 105 -11.10 -4.64 -23.38
N TYR A 106 -11.63 -4.89 -24.58
CA TYR A 106 -11.54 -6.22 -25.20
C TYR A 106 -10.21 -6.46 -25.93
N GLY A 107 -9.80 -7.73 -25.99
CA GLY A 107 -8.63 -8.18 -26.74
C GLY A 107 -7.32 -7.61 -26.19
N ASN A 108 -6.40 -7.24 -27.10
CA ASN A 108 -5.08 -6.67 -26.77
C ASN A 108 -5.04 -5.14 -26.95
N ARG A 109 -6.21 -4.50 -26.90
CA ARG A 109 -6.35 -3.03 -26.95
C ARG A 109 -5.95 -2.44 -25.61
N ILE A 110 -5.44 -1.21 -25.58
CA ILE A 110 -5.07 -0.52 -24.34
C ILE A 110 -5.83 0.80 -24.25
N PHE A 111 -6.49 1.03 -23.11
CA PHE A 111 -6.98 2.36 -22.74
C PHE A 111 -5.98 3.04 -21.80
N GLU A 112 -5.59 4.27 -22.11
CA GLU A 112 -4.75 5.10 -21.25
C GLU A 112 -5.48 6.35 -20.79
N LEU A 113 -5.50 6.58 -19.48
CA LEU A 113 -5.81 7.88 -18.89
C LEU A 113 -4.50 8.62 -18.64
N GLN A 114 -4.22 9.65 -19.43
CA GLN A 114 -2.97 10.40 -19.39
C GLN A 114 -3.20 11.81 -18.88
N GLY A 115 -2.45 12.22 -17.85
CA GLY A 115 -2.36 13.61 -17.44
C GLY A 115 -1.30 14.39 -18.23
N SER A 116 -1.13 15.66 -17.87
CA SER A 116 -0.20 16.57 -18.52
C SER A 116 1.26 16.14 -18.31
N THR A 117 1.97 15.95 -19.41
CA THR A 117 3.44 15.74 -19.44
C THR A 117 4.23 17.02 -19.17
N ASN A 118 3.57 18.19 -19.12
CA ASN A 118 4.21 19.45 -18.80
C ASN A 118 4.48 19.54 -17.29
N LYS A 119 5.75 19.42 -16.91
CA LYS A 119 6.22 19.49 -15.51
C LYS A 119 5.87 20.80 -14.80
N HIS A 120 5.65 21.89 -15.52
CA HIS A 120 5.25 23.17 -14.94
C HIS A 120 3.73 23.30 -14.72
N ASN A 121 2.95 22.41 -15.33
CA ASN A 121 1.50 22.34 -15.15
C ASN A 121 1.05 20.87 -15.14
N PRO A 122 1.44 20.08 -14.12
CA PRO A 122 1.04 18.68 -14.00
C PRO A 122 -0.47 18.57 -13.74
N THR A 123 -1.05 17.40 -14.05
CA THR A 123 -2.45 17.11 -13.73
C THR A 123 -2.55 16.58 -12.30
N LYS A 124 -3.20 17.35 -11.43
CA LYS A 124 -3.44 16.99 -10.02
C LYS A 124 -4.93 16.77 -9.78
N LEU A 125 -5.30 15.57 -9.36
CA LEU A 125 -6.65 15.15 -9.07
C LEU A 125 -6.85 15.07 -7.55
N TYR A 126 -7.62 16.02 -6.99
CA TYR A 126 -7.90 16.12 -5.56
C TYR A 126 -9.25 15.49 -5.23
N ILE A 127 -9.24 14.40 -4.49
CA ILE A 127 -10.45 13.74 -3.96
C ILE A 127 -10.90 14.53 -2.74
N ASP A 128 -12.09 15.11 -2.83
CA ASP A 128 -12.61 15.96 -1.78
C ASP A 128 -13.23 15.17 -0.61
N GLN A 129 -13.76 15.90 0.37
CA GLN A 129 -14.36 15.32 1.57
C GLN A 129 -15.60 14.47 1.28
N SER A 130 -16.35 14.76 0.21
CA SER A 130 -17.55 13.97 -0.13
C SER A 130 -17.19 12.55 -0.58
N ALA A 131 -16.03 12.36 -1.19
CA ALA A 131 -15.47 11.06 -1.60
C ALA A 131 -14.37 10.54 -0.66
N TYR A 132 -14.31 11.05 0.57
CA TYR A 132 -13.22 10.73 1.50
C TYR A 132 -13.09 9.22 1.76
N PHE A 133 -14.21 8.49 1.85
CA PHE A 133 -14.23 7.05 2.08
C PHE A 133 -14.25 6.19 0.81
N GLU A 134 -14.31 6.79 -0.37
CA GLU A 134 -14.27 6.06 -1.64
C GLU A 134 -12.83 5.71 -2.02
N HIS A 135 -12.61 4.64 -2.78
CA HIS A 135 -11.31 4.38 -3.41
C HIS A 135 -11.01 5.46 -4.47
N THR A 136 -9.75 5.76 -4.75
CA THR A 136 -9.42 6.67 -5.85
C THR A 136 -9.73 6.00 -7.19
N ILE A 137 -9.24 4.78 -7.38
CA ILE A 137 -9.49 3.96 -8.56
C ILE A 137 -10.08 2.62 -8.10
N PHE A 138 -11.18 2.19 -8.71
CA PHE A 138 -11.82 0.91 -8.41
C PHE A 138 -12.06 0.10 -9.68
N GLY A 139 -11.91 -1.23 -9.61
CA GLY A 139 -12.24 -2.13 -10.70
C GLY A 139 -12.49 -3.56 -10.23
N ASN A 140 -13.33 -4.29 -10.96
CA ASN A 140 -13.52 -5.73 -10.77
C ASN A 140 -12.98 -6.49 -11.97
N SER A 141 -11.87 -7.20 -11.75
CA SER A 141 -11.05 -7.88 -12.75
C SER A 141 -10.69 -6.97 -13.94
N PRO A 142 -10.19 -5.75 -13.69
CA PRO A 142 -9.87 -4.81 -14.76
C PRO A 142 -8.75 -5.36 -15.64
N SER A 143 -8.83 -5.07 -16.94
CA SER A 143 -7.81 -5.47 -17.90
C SER A 143 -7.45 -4.36 -18.90
N ASN A 144 -6.18 -4.29 -19.26
CA ASN A 144 -5.63 -3.43 -20.30
C ASN A 144 -5.79 -1.92 -20.07
N PHE A 145 -5.47 -1.47 -18.85
CA PHE A 145 -5.49 -0.05 -18.47
C PHE A 145 -4.08 0.49 -18.22
N THR A 146 -3.83 1.71 -18.69
CA THR A 146 -2.65 2.50 -18.33
C THR A 146 -3.08 3.81 -17.68
N PHE A 147 -2.42 4.20 -16.61
CA PHE A 147 -2.52 5.52 -16.00
C PHE A 147 -1.14 6.17 -16.10
N SER A 148 -1.06 7.39 -16.63
CA SER A 148 0.23 8.05 -16.79
C SER A 148 0.20 9.54 -16.49
N HIS A 149 1.28 10.06 -15.92
CA HIS A 149 1.47 11.49 -15.66
C HIS A 149 0.35 12.14 -14.81
N LEU A 150 -0.07 11.46 -13.74
CA LEU A 150 -1.16 11.88 -12.86
C LEU A 150 -0.67 11.97 -11.40
N GLU A 151 -1.10 13.01 -10.69
CA GLU A 151 -0.96 13.07 -9.23
C GLU A 151 -2.34 12.96 -8.58
N PHE A 152 -2.52 11.97 -7.70
CA PHE A 152 -3.73 11.79 -6.91
C PHE A 152 -3.51 12.30 -5.49
N HIS A 153 -4.40 13.17 -5.02
CA HIS A 153 -4.35 13.80 -3.71
C HIS A 153 -5.67 13.59 -2.98
N ARG A 154 -5.65 13.58 -1.64
CA ARG A 154 -6.87 13.72 -0.81
C ARG A 154 -6.84 15.05 -0.10
N THR A 155 -7.98 15.76 -0.09
CA THR A 155 -8.07 17.03 0.64
C THR A 155 -8.09 16.83 2.15
N GLY A 156 -8.66 15.72 2.62
CA GLY A 156 -8.64 15.31 4.02
C GLY A 156 -7.49 14.36 4.30
N LYS A 157 -6.71 14.63 5.35
CA LYS A 157 -5.68 13.70 5.82
C LYS A 157 -6.32 12.45 6.42
N THR A 158 -5.67 11.30 6.21
CA THR A 158 -6.16 10.02 6.72
C THR A 158 -5.66 9.65 8.11
N MET A 159 -4.80 10.50 8.68
CA MET A 159 -4.21 10.36 10.01
C MET A 159 -4.24 11.70 10.76
N SER A 160 -4.19 11.61 12.09
CA SER A 160 -4.09 12.77 12.97
C SER A 160 -2.71 12.81 13.62
N GLU A 161 -2.23 14.01 13.92
CA GLU A 161 -0.96 14.24 14.62
C GLU A 161 -1.17 15.24 15.75
N GLY A 162 -0.44 15.06 16.84
CA GLY A 162 -0.66 15.84 18.06
C GLY A 162 0.50 15.77 19.04
N ILE A 163 0.36 16.53 20.12
CA ILE A 163 1.28 16.60 21.23
C ILE A 163 0.63 15.89 22.42
N ILE A 164 1.37 14.99 23.06
CA ILE A 164 0.93 14.31 24.28
C ILE A 164 0.78 15.33 25.41
N THR A 165 -0.40 15.42 25.99
CA THR A 165 -0.72 16.32 27.11
C THR A 165 -0.75 15.61 28.45
N ASP A 166 -1.11 14.33 28.47
CA ASP A 166 -1.05 13.45 29.63
C ASP A 166 -0.86 11.98 29.23
N VAL A 167 -0.30 11.19 30.15
CA VAL A 167 -0.13 9.72 29.99
C VAL A 167 -0.48 9.06 31.32
N GLY A 168 -1.57 8.29 31.32
CA GLY A 168 -2.01 7.54 32.49
C GLY A 168 -1.92 6.03 32.30
N LYS A 169 -2.45 5.31 33.28
CA LYS A 169 -2.71 3.87 33.13
C LYS A 169 -3.83 3.70 32.10
N GLY A 170 -3.54 2.96 31.02
CA GLY A 170 -4.56 2.62 30.05
C GLY A 170 -4.93 3.72 29.04
N TYR A 171 -4.29 4.90 29.07
CA TYR A 171 -4.62 5.98 28.14
C TYR A 171 -3.47 6.94 27.80
N VAL A 172 -3.65 7.67 26.71
CA VAL A 172 -2.85 8.84 26.30
C VAL A 172 -3.79 9.97 25.94
N ASP A 173 -3.55 11.16 26.48
CA ASP A 173 -4.28 12.38 26.11
C ASP A 173 -3.44 13.20 25.14
N ILE A 174 -4.06 13.64 24.05
CA ILE A 174 -3.39 14.24 22.89
C ILE A 174 -4.08 15.55 22.54
N LYS A 175 -3.31 16.63 22.43
CA LYS A 175 -3.75 17.86 21.78
C LYS A 175 -3.34 17.82 20.32
N LEU A 176 -4.31 17.90 19.41
CA LEU A 176 -4.07 17.85 17.98
C LEU A 176 -3.28 19.07 17.48
N LEU A 177 -2.32 18.84 16.59
CA LEU A 177 -1.65 19.91 15.83
C LEU A 177 -2.69 20.58 14.91
N ASP A 178 -2.60 21.90 14.81
CA ASP A 178 -3.57 22.71 14.07
C ASP A 178 -3.72 22.24 12.61
N GLY A 179 -4.96 22.15 12.14
CA GLY A 179 -5.30 21.70 10.79
C GLY A 179 -5.36 20.17 10.60
N PHE A 180 -4.77 19.37 11.49
CA PHE A 180 -4.94 17.91 11.42
C PHE A 180 -6.37 17.50 11.79
N PRO A 181 -6.90 16.43 11.15
CA PRO A 181 -8.27 15.98 11.34
C PRO A 181 -8.52 15.53 12.78
N GLU A 182 -9.77 15.66 13.23
CA GLU A 182 -10.20 15.17 14.54
C GLU A 182 -10.06 13.65 14.63
N ILE A 183 -9.66 13.12 15.79
CA ILE A 183 -9.48 11.66 15.97
C ILE A 183 -10.80 10.92 15.73
N GLY A 184 -11.94 11.48 16.16
CA GLY A 184 -13.25 10.93 15.88
C GLY A 184 -13.61 10.88 14.39
N SER A 185 -13.07 11.78 13.56
CA SER A 185 -13.34 11.81 12.12
C SER A 185 -12.58 10.74 11.33
N ILE A 186 -11.41 10.32 11.83
CA ILE A 186 -10.62 9.23 11.24
C ILE A 186 -10.92 7.87 11.86
N TYR A 187 -11.65 7.84 12.98
CA TYR A 187 -12.05 6.61 13.66
C TYR A 187 -13.02 5.80 12.79
N ASN A 188 -12.62 4.57 12.44
CA ASN A 188 -13.41 3.70 11.57
C ASN A 188 -13.69 2.37 12.27
N ASP A 189 -14.86 2.25 12.90
CA ASP A 189 -15.25 1.03 13.61
C ASP A 189 -15.48 -0.19 12.70
N GLY A 190 -15.70 0.04 11.40
CA GLY A 190 -15.97 -1.02 10.41
C GLY A 190 -14.76 -1.88 10.02
N ILE A 191 -13.56 -1.60 10.55
CA ILE A 191 -12.34 -2.37 10.24
C ILE A 191 -11.83 -3.12 11.47
N PRO A 192 -11.70 -4.46 11.42
CA PRO A 192 -11.01 -5.20 12.46
C PRO A 192 -9.50 -4.91 12.36
N GLY A 193 -8.91 -4.34 13.41
CA GLY A 193 -7.47 -4.08 13.46
C GLY A 193 -7.05 -2.64 13.14
N GLY A 194 -5.74 -2.44 13.04
CA GLY A 194 -5.19 -1.26 12.35
C GLY A 194 -5.26 0.06 13.10
N ARG A 195 -5.49 0.08 14.42
CA ARG A 195 -5.53 1.30 15.23
C ARG A 195 -4.37 1.35 16.21
N TYR A 196 -3.54 2.37 16.04
CA TYR A 196 -2.28 2.47 16.77
C TYR A 196 -1.88 3.93 17.02
N LEU A 197 -1.04 4.11 18.03
CA LEU A 197 -0.30 5.33 18.31
C LEU A 197 1.16 5.12 17.94
N ARG A 198 1.83 6.20 17.55
CA ARG A 198 3.23 6.17 17.17
C ARG A 198 3.96 7.45 17.54
N LEU A 199 5.03 7.35 18.32
CA LEU A 199 5.90 8.51 18.56
C LEU A 199 6.57 8.95 17.25
N ILE A 200 6.66 10.27 17.08
CA ILE A 200 7.29 10.92 15.93
C ILE A 200 8.22 12.05 16.43
N THR A 201 9.21 12.43 15.63
CA THR A 201 10.05 13.60 15.93
C THR A 201 9.26 14.90 15.76
N ASP A 202 9.69 15.94 16.46
CA ASP A 202 9.07 17.28 16.46
C ASP A 202 9.64 18.22 15.37
N ASP A 203 10.27 17.65 14.33
CA ASP A 203 10.74 18.42 13.18
C ASP A 203 9.57 18.71 12.23
N ILE A 204 9.11 19.95 12.22
CA ILE A 204 8.00 20.41 11.36
C ILE A 204 8.26 20.25 9.85
N ASN A 205 9.53 20.12 9.44
CA ASN A 205 9.93 20.03 8.04
C ASN A 205 10.17 18.60 7.59
N ASN A 206 10.51 17.70 8.52
CA ASN A 206 10.73 16.30 8.22
C ASN A 206 10.50 15.44 9.46
N PRO A 207 9.25 15.30 9.93
CA PRO A 207 8.99 14.44 11.06
C PRO A 207 9.28 12.99 10.68
N GLU A 208 9.97 12.29 11.57
CA GLU A 208 10.37 10.90 11.40
C GLU A 208 9.64 10.02 12.40
N ILE A 209 9.30 8.81 11.96
CA ILE A 209 8.58 7.83 12.76
C ILE A 209 9.57 7.06 13.61
N SER A 210 9.33 6.97 14.92
CA SER A 210 10.15 6.13 15.82
C SER A 210 10.11 4.64 15.42
N PRO A 211 11.16 3.83 15.72
CA PRO A 211 11.20 2.38 15.45
C PRO A 211 10.05 1.55 16.08
N VAL A 212 9.60 0.43 15.46
CA VAL A 212 8.44 -0.43 15.90
C VAL A 212 8.52 -0.79 17.38
N ASP A 213 9.67 -1.25 17.80
CA ASP A 213 9.98 -1.69 19.16
C ASP A 213 9.95 -0.56 20.21
N GLN A 214 10.09 0.71 19.79
CA GLN A 214 10.28 1.87 20.66
C GLN A 214 9.17 2.92 20.61
N GLY A 215 7.98 2.60 20.08
CA GLY A 215 6.93 3.61 20.09
C GLY A 215 5.58 3.28 19.49
N GLN A 216 5.30 2.03 19.11
CA GLN A 216 3.98 1.65 18.60
C GLN A 216 3.11 1.08 19.71
N GLU A 217 1.90 1.62 19.88
CA GLU A 217 0.96 1.15 20.89
C GLU A 217 -0.44 0.96 20.30
N PRO A 218 -1.03 -0.26 20.41
CA PRO A 218 -2.38 -0.51 19.93
C PRO A 218 -3.44 0.15 20.82
N TRP A 219 -4.55 0.54 20.19
CA TRP A 219 -5.69 1.08 20.93
C TRP A 219 -6.38 0.00 21.78
N GLY A 220 -7.09 0.47 22.79
CA GLY A 220 -7.93 -0.30 23.71
C GLY A 220 -9.03 -1.03 22.96
N ARG A 221 -9.39 -2.22 23.46
CA ARG A 221 -10.59 -2.93 23.05
C ARG A 221 -11.54 -3.07 24.23
N ASP A 222 -12.82 -3.25 23.95
CA ASP A 222 -13.79 -3.60 24.97
C ASP A 222 -13.48 -4.96 25.61
N ASN A 223 -14.18 -5.28 26.70
CA ASN A 223 -13.96 -6.51 27.47
C ASN A 223 -14.29 -7.79 26.68
N HIS A 224 -14.93 -7.67 25.53
CA HIS A 224 -15.26 -8.78 24.63
C HIS A 224 -14.23 -8.94 23.50
N ASN A 225 -13.26 -8.02 23.40
CA ASN A 225 -12.26 -7.91 22.34
C ASN A 225 -12.84 -7.74 20.92
N ASP A 226 -14.14 -7.46 20.82
CA ASP A 226 -14.87 -7.40 19.56
C ASP A 226 -14.80 -6.00 18.96
N HIS A 227 -14.79 -4.97 19.81
CA HIS A 227 -14.76 -3.56 19.38
C HIS A 227 -13.59 -2.79 19.98
N TYR A 228 -13.08 -1.82 19.23
CA TYR A 228 -12.14 -0.86 19.78
C TYR A 228 -12.88 0.13 20.68
N LEU A 229 -12.23 0.55 21.77
CA LEU A 229 -12.73 1.64 22.58
C LEU A 229 -12.68 2.92 21.76
N ALA A 230 -13.83 3.57 21.63
CA ALA A 230 -13.92 4.86 20.95
C ALA A 230 -13.05 5.90 21.67
N PRO A 231 -12.38 6.79 20.91
CA PRO A 231 -11.64 7.89 21.50
C PRO A 231 -12.60 8.91 22.12
N GLU A 232 -12.20 9.56 23.21
CA GLU A 232 -13.02 10.52 23.95
C GLU A 232 -12.53 11.95 23.70
N ALA A 233 -13.42 12.86 23.28
CA ALA A 233 -13.10 14.29 23.19
C ALA A 233 -13.19 14.92 24.59
N LEU A 234 -12.09 15.51 25.05
CA LEU A 234 -11.96 16.08 26.40
C LEU A 234 -12.39 17.56 26.46
N ASP A 235 -12.52 18.21 25.31
CA ASP A 235 -12.80 19.65 25.18
C ASP A 235 -13.93 19.96 24.20
N ALA A 236 -14.95 19.10 24.14
CA ALA A 236 -16.13 19.34 23.32
C ALA A 236 -16.73 20.75 23.61
N PRO A 237 -17.11 21.52 22.57
CA PRO A 237 -17.21 21.14 21.16
C PRO A 237 -15.96 21.42 20.31
N LEU A 238 -14.84 21.87 20.92
CA LEU A 238 -13.63 22.21 20.16
C LEU A 238 -12.95 21.00 19.56
N ASN A 239 -13.08 19.83 20.21
CA ASN A 239 -12.55 18.54 19.75
C ASN A 239 -11.07 18.59 19.36
N ARG A 240 -10.26 19.31 20.13
CA ARG A 240 -8.80 19.42 19.91
C ARG A 240 -8.01 18.61 20.92
N ASN A 241 -8.59 18.28 22.06
CA ASN A 241 -8.00 17.44 23.08
C ASN A 241 -8.75 16.10 23.12
N TRP A 242 -8.02 15.01 22.92
CA TRP A 242 -8.58 13.67 22.79
C TRP A 242 -7.87 12.69 23.70
N ARG A 243 -8.63 11.80 24.32
CA ARG A 243 -8.13 10.63 25.03
C ARG A 243 -8.24 9.40 24.14
N ILE A 244 -7.14 8.68 24.01
CA ILE A 244 -7.10 7.35 23.38
C ILE A 244 -6.80 6.32 24.46
N PHE A 245 -7.70 5.36 24.62
CA PHE A 245 -7.48 4.19 25.46
C PHE A 245 -6.54 3.20 24.75
N ILE A 246 -5.69 2.51 25.50
CA ILE A 246 -4.68 1.57 24.97
C ILE A 246 -5.03 0.13 25.34
N ALA A 247 -4.52 -0.85 24.58
CA ALA A 247 -4.92 -2.25 24.69
C ALA A 247 -4.78 -2.87 26.10
N ASN A 248 -3.82 -2.40 26.90
CA ASN A 248 -3.66 -2.85 28.27
C ASN A 248 -4.03 -1.72 29.26
N PRO A 249 -5.18 -1.81 29.95
CA PRO A 249 -5.67 -0.75 30.83
C PRO A 249 -4.76 -0.52 32.07
N ASP A 250 -3.97 -1.50 32.46
CA ASP A 250 -3.05 -1.41 33.61
C ASP A 250 -1.66 -0.91 33.22
N LYS A 251 -1.35 -0.87 31.91
CA LYS A 251 -0.05 -0.45 31.40
C LYS A 251 0.08 1.07 31.44
N THR A 252 1.22 1.55 31.95
CA THR A 252 1.71 2.91 31.67
C THR A 252 2.67 2.87 30.49
N LEU A 253 2.53 3.82 29.57
CA LEU A 253 3.36 3.87 28.35
C LEU A 253 4.70 4.58 28.54
N THR A 254 4.99 5.09 29.74
CA THR A 254 6.25 5.79 30.03
C THR A 254 7.48 4.91 29.81
N SER A 255 7.38 3.60 30.09
CA SER A 255 8.45 2.62 29.81
C SER A 255 8.72 2.42 28.31
N ARG A 256 7.79 2.85 27.46
CA ARG A 256 7.87 2.83 25.99
C ARG A 256 8.17 4.22 25.42
N GLY A 257 8.60 5.16 26.27
CA GLY A 257 8.99 6.52 25.88
C GLY A 257 7.86 7.54 25.84
N TYR A 258 6.60 7.15 25.99
CA TYR A 258 5.47 8.09 25.97
C TYR A 258 5.51 9.00 27.20
N LYS A 259 5.62 10.31 26.95
CA LYS A 259 5.62 11.34 27.99
C LYS A 259 5.01 12.63 27.43
N LYS A 260 4.50 13.47 28.34
CA LYS A 260 3.98 14.80 28.02
C LYS A 260 5.00 15.62 27.21
N GLY A 261 4.51 16.33 26.19
CA GLY A 261 5.29 17.20 25.31
C GLY A 261 5.84 16.51 24.06
N LEU A 262 5.86 15.18 23.98
CA LEU A 262 6.26 14.49 22.75
C LEU A 262 5.17 14.54 21.69
N TRP A 263 5.61 14.48 20.43
CA TRP A 263 4.71 14.36 19.30
C TRP A 263 4.33 12.90 19.05
N VAL A 264 3.08 12.71 18.65
CA VAL A 264 2.49 11.39 18.39
C VAL A 264 1.60 11.46 17.16
N ALA A 265 1.74 10.47 16.30
CA ALA A 265 0.81 10.20 15.22
C ALA A 265 -0.24 9.18 15.66
N VAL A 266 -1.44 9.38 15.15
CA VAL A 266 -2.63 8.62 15.48
C VAL A 266 -3.16 8.00 14.20
N LYS A 267 -3.15 6.67 14.16
CA LYS A 267 -3.60 5.88 13.01
C LYS A 267 -4.90 5.17 13.34
N SER A 268 -5.86 5.28 12.42
CA SER A 268 -7.01 4.38 12.30
C SER A 268 -7.08 3.93 10.84
N LYS A 269 -6.88 2.62 10.60
CA LYS A 269 -6.87 2.04 9.25
C LYS A 269 -8.20 2.34 8.55
N SER A 270 -8.14 2.64 7.25
CA SER A 270 -9.29 2.98 6.41
C SER A 270 -9.23 2.26 5.07
N TYR A 271 -10.39 2.10 4.42
CA TYR A 271 -10.55 1.41 3.14
C TYR A 271 -10.45 2.33 1.91
N ASN A 272 -10.17 3.62 2.06
CA ASN A 272 -10.14 4.60 0.95
C ASN A 272 -8.85 4.54 0.10
N TYR A 273 -8.64 3.36 -0.52
CA TYR A 273 -7.44 2.94 -1.23
C TYR A 273 -7.05 3.83 -2.42
N ALA A 274 -5.75 3.92 -2.71
CA ALA A 274 -5.20 4.54 -3.93
C ALA A 274 -5.68 3.83 -5.20
N TYR A 275 -5.77 2.50 -5.15
CA TYR A 275 -6.51 1.71 -6.11
C TYR A 275 -7.03 0.47 -5.40
N ASN A 276 -8.18 -0.04 -5.84
CA ASN A 276 -8.73 -1.29 -5.34
C ASN A 276 -9.24 -2.13 -6.51
N PHE A 277 -8.48 -3.16 -6.86
CA PHE A 277 -8.87 -4.11 -7.89
C PHE A 277 -9.23 -5.44 -7.26
N GLN A 278 -10.45 -5.90 -7.51
CA GLN A 278 -10.98 -7.16 -7.00
C GLN A 278 -10.97 -8.22 -8.11
N GLY A 279 -10.64 -9.47 -7.83
CA GLY A 279 -10.48 -10.52 -8.83
C GLY A 279 -9.20 -10.40 -9.66
N MET A 280 -9.11 -11.20 -10.74
CA MET A 280 -7.91 -11.31 -11.57
C MET A 280 -7.72 -10.07 -12.44
N SER A 281 -6.75 -9.23 -12.10
CA SER A 281 -6.40 -8.02 -12.87
C SER A 281 -5.30 -8.32 -13.89
N THR A 282 -5.36 -7.78 -15.11
CA THR A 282 -4.38 -8.12 -16.16
C THR A 282 -3.93 -6.91 -16.99
N ASN A 283 -2.63 -6.81 -17.30
CA ASN A 283 -2.08 -5.75 -18.16
C ASN A 283 -2.43 -4.34 -17.63
N ILE A 284 -2.08 -4.07 -16.37
CA ILE A 284 -2.30 -2.75 -15.74
C ILE A 284 -0.96 -2.06 -15.56
N THR A 285 -0.85 -0.81 -16.01
CA THR A 285 0.35 0.01 -15.87
C THR A 285 0.04 1.33 -15.18
N PHE A 286 0.86 1.68 -14.19
CA PHE A 286 0.99 3.03 -13.65
C PHE A 286 2.38 3.55 -14.06
N ASP A 287 2.45 4.65 -14.80
CA ASP A 287 3.72 5.24 -15.26
C ASP A 287 3.78 6.74 -14.94
N HIS A 288 4.69 7.17 -14.08
CA HIS A 288 4.71 8.55 -13.55
C HIS A 288 3.39 8.91 -12.86
N VAL A 289 2.99 8.08 -11.90
CA VAL A 289 1.78 8.28 -11.10
C VAL A 289 2.13 8.40 -9.63
N ASP A 290 1.67 9.47 -9.00
CA ASP A 290 1.90 9.70 -7.58
C ASP A 290 0.59 9.64 -6.79
N PHE A 291 0.63 8.99 -5.64
CA PHE A 291 -0.45 8.91 -4.68
C PHE A 291 -0.03 9.61 -3.37
N TYR A 292 -0.75 10.66 -3.04
CA TYR A 292 -0.54 11.49 -1.86
C TYR A 292 -1.77 11.42 -0.95
N ASP A 293 -1.53 11.29 0.36
CA ASP A 293 -2.56 11.20 1.41
C ASP A 293 -3.61 10.09 1.18
N SER A 294 -3.33 9.17 0.25
CA SER A 294 -4.18 8.04 -0.11
C SER A 294 -3.78 6.83 0.71
N THR A 295 -4.71 5.94 1.02
CA THR A 295 -4.36 4.67 1.69
C THR A 295 -3.71 3.67 0.71
N MET A 296 -3.66 2.39 1.05
CA MET A 296 -2.94 1.37 0.24
C MET A 296 -3.45 1.27 -1.20
N GLY A 297 -2.61 0.83 -2.11
CA GLY A 297 -3.05 0.29 -3.40
C GLY A 297 -3.24 -1.22 -3.27
N GLN A 298 -4.44 -1.74 -3.52
CA GLN A 298 -4.74 -3.16 -3.36
C GLN A 298 -5.11 -3.84 -4.68
N MET A 299 -4.46 -4.97 -4.94
CA MET A 299 -4.91 -5.98 -5.90
C MET A 299 -5.29 -7.23 -5.11
N HIS A 300 -6.58 -7.57 -5.09
CA HIS A 300 -7.15 -8.65 -4.31
C HIS A 300 -7.65 -9.75 -5.25
N GLY A 301 -7.08 -10.95 -5.17
CA GLY A 301 -7.55 -12.10 -5.95
C GLY A 301 -6.74 -12.40 -7.22
N GLY A 302 -5.47 -12.03 -7.25
CA GLY A 302 -4.51 -12.35 -8.32
C GLY A 302 -4.33 -11.25 -9.35
N ALA A 303 -3.19 -11.25 -10.01
CA ALA A 303 -2.90 -10.28 -11.06
C ALA A 303 -1.86 -10.82 -12.05
N LYS A 304 -1.85 -10.28 -13.27
CA LYS A 304 -0.90 -10.64 -14.31
C LYS A 304 -0.42 -9.42 -15.09
N ASN A 305 0.89 -9.35 -15.38
CA ASN A 305 1.49 -8.26 -16.16
C ASN A 305 1.14 -6.89 -15.58
N ILE A 306 1.57 -6.67 -14.34
CA ILE A 306 1.33 -5.43 -13.63
C ILE A 306 2.64 -4.65 -13.59
N THR A 307 2.60 -3.36 -13.90
CA THR A 307 3.78 -2.50 -13.86
C THR A 307 3.48 -1.21 -13.12
N LEU A 308 4.26 -0.94 -12.08
CA LEU A 308 4.33 0.35 -11.40
C LEU A 308 5.69 0.94 -11.73
N LYS A 309 5.73 1.99 -12.55
CA LYS A 309 6.96 2.61 -13.04
C LYS A 309 6.99 4.09 -12.69
N ASN A 310 8.07 4.58 -12.08
CA ASN A 310 8.17 5.98 -11.62
C ASN A 310 6.97 6.37 -10.73
N VAL A 311 6.61 5.50 -9.78
CA VAL A 311 5.43 5.67 -8.93
C VAL A 311 5.84 6.13 -7.55
N LYS A 312 5.09 7.07 -6.95
CA LYS A 312 5.29 7.47 -5.57
C LYS A 312 4.05 7.21 -4.72
N PHE A 313 4.25 6.60 -3.55
CA PHE A 313 3.33 6.66 -2.42
C PHE A 313 3.98 7.51 -1.35
N GLY A 314 3.47 8.72 -1.14
CA GLY A 314 4.17 9.69 -0.30
C GLY A 314 3.29 10.68 0.43
N ARG A 315 3.97 11.51 1.22
CA ARG A 315 3.34 12.53 2.06
C ARG A 315 2.78 13.64 1.18
N GLY A 316 1.53 14.01 1.39
CA GLY A 316 0.95 15.14 0.68
C GLY A 316 1.33 16.49 1.27
N ASP A 317 0.52 17.49 0.98
CA ASP A 317 0.78 18.89 1.33
C ASP A 317 0.90 19.11 2.84
N ARG A 318 1.63 20.17 3.23
CA ARG A 318 1.76 20.59 4.63
C ARG A 318 0.42 20.93 5.25
N VAL A 319 0.25 20.57 6.52
CA VAL A 319 -0.91 20.90 7.35
C VAL A 319 -0.50 22.01 8.31
N ASN A 320 -1.04 23.21 8.10
CA ASN A 320 -0.69 24.41 8.88
C ASN A 320 0.83 24.61 9.08
N GLY A 321 1.61 24.42 8.01
CA GLY A 321 3.07 24.58 8.03
C GLY A 321 3.86 23.33 8.47
N VAL A 322 3.22 22.26 8.93
CA VAL A 322 3.86 21.00 9.32
C VAL A 322 3.78 19.99 8.17
N VAL A 323 4.92 19.37 7.81
CA VAL A 323 4.92 18.20 6.90
C VAL A 323 4.31 17.03 7.67
N PRO A 324 3.34 16.27 7.13
CA PRO A 324 2.82 15.08 7.82
C PRO A 324 3.94 14.09 8.15
N ALA A 325 3.85 13.38 9.27
CA ALA A 325 4.73 12.26 9.58
C ALA A 325 4.41 11.03 8.75
N PHE A 326 3.18 10.93 8.21
CA PHE A 326 2.70 9.78 7.44
C PHE A 326 2.17 10.18 6.07
N ALA A 327 2.40 9.32 5.09
CA ALA A 327 1.82 9.38 3.76
C ALA A 327 0.38 8.87 3.74
N SER A 328 0.04 7.94 4.63
CA SER A 328 -1.24 7.25 4.60
C SER A 328 -1.56 6.55 5.91
N SER A 329 -2.84 6.25 6.16
CA SER A 329 -3.25 5.40 7.31
C SER A 329 -3.15 3.90 7.06
N ALA A 330 -2.63 3.46 5.91
CA ALA A 330 -2.51 2.06 5.52
C ALA A 330 -1.20 1.79 4.76
N GLY A 331 -1.06 0.67 4.05
CA GLY A 331 0.21 0.33 3.36
C GLY A 331 0.46 1.11 2.08
N GLY A 332 1.52 0.73 1.34
CA GLY A 332 1.70 1.09 -0.08
C GLY A 332 1.02 0.06 -0.99
N PRO A 333 1.65 -0.43 -2.07
CA PRO A 333 1.14 -1.53 -2.89
C PRO A 333 0.99 -2.84 -2.10
N GLN A 334 -0.17 -3.48 -2.20
CA GLN A 334 -0.53 -4.72 -1.52
C GLN A 334 -1.15 -5.70 -2.51
N PHE A 335 -0.58 -6.89 -2.58
CA PHE A 335 -1.05 -8.02 -3.38
C PHE A 335 -1.58 -9.08 -2.41
N VAL A 336 -2.90 -9.24 -2.36
CA VAL A 336 -3.57 -10.05 -1.32
C VAL A 336 -4.38 -11.14 -2.01
N GLY A 337 -3.92 -12.39 -1.96
CA GLY A 337 -4.66 -13.52 -2.52
C GLY A 337 -5.94 -13.83 -1.73
N TYR A 338 -6.89 -14.48 -2.38
CA TYR A 338 -7.84 -15.34 -1.68
C TYR A 338 -7.11 -16.62 -1.30
N GLU A 339 -7.52 -17.29 -0.21
CA GLU A 339 -6.88 -18.52 0.29
C GLU A 339 -6.80 -19.64 -0.79
N ASP A 340 -7.51 -19.49 -1.92
CA ASP A 340 -7.81 -20.55 -2.89
C ASP A 340 -7.21 -20.38 -4.32
N GLY A 341 -6.13 -19.61 -4.52
CA GLY A 341 -5.16 -20.00 -5.56
C GLY A 341 -4.92 -19.12 -6.80
N ASN A 342 -5.38 -17.88 -6.89
CA ASN A 342 -4.98 -17.02 -8.01
C ASN A 342 -3.53 -16.51 -7.87
N LYS A 343 -2.73 -16.69 -8.92
CA LYS A 343 -1.31 -16.29 -8.97
C LYS A 343 -1.13 -14.81 -9.23
N TYR A 344 0.02 -14.29 -8.81
CA TYR A 344 0.53 -12.98 -9.20
C TYR A 344 1.67 -13.15 -10.18
N GLU A 345 1.44 -13.00 -11.48
CA GLU A 345 2.43 -13.28 -12.52
C GLU A 345 2.98 -12.00 -13.15
N ASN A 346 4.30 -11.89 -13.25
CA ASN A 346 4.96 -10.77 -13.94
C ASN A 346 4.56 -9.41 -13.34
N ILE A 347 4.77 -9.27 -12.04
CA ILE A 347 4.55 -8.02 -11.31
C ILE A 347 5.88 -7.27 -11.24
N LEU A 348 5.93 -6.07 -11.81
CA LEU A 348 7.12 -5.21 -11.83
C LEU A 348 6.85 -3.91 -11.09
N LEU A 349 7.69 -3.61 -10.10
CA LEU A 349 7.83 -2.29 -9.51
C LEU A 349 9.20 -1.77 -9.95
N ASP A 350 9.25 -0.65 -10.67
CA ASP A 350 10.47 -0.07 -11.25
C ASP A 350 10.53 1.43 -10.92
N HIS A 351 11.59 1.88 -10.22
CA HIS A 351 11.71 3.27 -9.75
C HIS A 351 10.50 3.71 -8.91
N VAL A 352 10.22 2.97 -7.83
CA VAL A 352 9.07 3.24 -6.96
C VAL A 352 9.52 3.80 -5.61
N TRP A 353 8.92 4.91 -5.19
CA TRP A 353 9.15 5.53 -3.87
C TRP A 353 7.99 5.25 -2.93
N LEU A 354 8.29 4.53 -1.84
CA LEU A 354 7.34 4.15 -0.80
C LEU A 354 7.81 4.77 0.51
N GLU A 355 7.15 5.83 0.96
CA GLU A 355 7.59 6.56 2.15
C GLU A 355 6.46 6.71 3.18
N TYR A 356 6.79 6.53 4.45
CA TYR A 356 5.94 6.96 5.57
C TYR A 356 4.53 6.33 5.57
N THR A 357 4.37 5.10 5.05
CA THR A 357 3.04 4.46 5.00
C THR A 357 2.57 4.01 6.37
N GLY A 358 1.25 4.06 6.57
CA GLY A 358 0.59 3.62 7.78
C GLY A 358 0.55 2.10 7.99
N ASP A 359 1.02 1.25 7.08
CA ASP A 359 1.08 -0.21 7.27
C ASP A 359 2.38 -0.75 6.67
N ASP A 360 2.34 -1.80 5.85
CA ASP A 360 3.51 -2.26 5.09
C ASP A 360 3.74 -1.38 3.85
N ASN A 361 4.98 -0.93 3.60
CA ASN A 361 5.28 -0.16 2.38
C ASN A 361 5.00 -1.00 1.11
N PHE A 362 5.36 -2.29 1.13
CA PHE A 362 4.97 -3.27 0.13
C PHE A 362 4.51 -4.56 0.81
N SER A 363 3.48 -5.21 0.27
CA SER A 363 3.20 -6.59 0.66
C SER A 363 2.76 -7.50 -0.48
N ALA A 364 3.21 -8.76 -0.38
CA ALA A 364 2.68 -9.91 -1.09
C ALA A 364 2.21 -10.93 -0.04
N GLN A 365 0.89 -11.06 0.07
CA GLN A 365 0.19 -11.87 1.07
C GLN A 365 -0.70 -12.89 0.38
N ALA A 366 -0.66 -14.14 0.84
CA ALA A 366 -1.40 -15.26 0.26
C ALA A 366 -1.21 -15.38 -1.26
N ALA A 367 -0.03 -15.00 -1.77
CA ALA A 367 0.31 -15.25 -3.16
C ALA A 367 0.47 -16.76 -3.35
N SER A 368 -0.11 -17.35 -4.39
CA SER A 368 -0.02 -18.80 -4.60
C SER A 368 1.29 -19.20 -5.28
N GLN A 369 1.63 -20.49 -5.22
CA GLN A 369 2.84 -21.03 -5.85
C GLN A 369 2.94 -20.69 -7.35
N GLY A 370 4.10 -20.16 -7.75
CA GLY A 370 4.34 -19.67 -9.11
C GLY A 370 3.97 -18.21 -9.33
N SER A 371 3.70 -17.46 -8.26
CA SER A 371 3.73 -16.00 -8.32
C SER A 371 5.16 -15.49 -8.61
N SER A 372 5.28 -14.26 -9.12
CA SER A 372 6.56 -13.62 -9.42
C SER A 372 6.45 -12.10 -9.32
N PHE A 373 7.39 -11.51 -8.57
CA PHE A 373 7.49 -10.09 -8.33
C PHE A 373 8.94 -9.65 -8.58
N LYS A 374 9.14 -8.56 -9.32
CA LYS A 374 10.42 -7.89 -9.44
C LYS A 374 10.30 -6.48 -8.89
N LEU A 375 11.08 -6.17 -7.86
CA LEU A 375 11.21 -4.85 -7.25
C LEU A 375 12.58 -4.32 -7.68
N ASP A 376 12.57 -3.38 -8.61
CA ASP A 376 13.73 -2.79 -9.25
C ASP A 376 13.79 -1.30 -8.89
N HIS A 377 14.91 -0.82 -8.37
CA HIS A 377 15.08 0.59 -7.97
C HIS A 377 13.98 1.08 -7.00
N VAL A 378 13.58 0.25 -6.04
CA VAL A 378 12.56 0.62 -5.05
C VAL A 378 13.20 1.31 -3.85
N TYR A 379 12.73 2.52 -3.53
CA TYR A 379 13.09 3.24 -2.32
C TYR A 379 11.99 3.06 -1.27
N SER A 380 12.32 2.47 -0.13
CA SER A 380 11.37 2.22 0.97
C SER A 380 11.86 2.87 2.26
N LYS A 381 11.10 3.83 2.80
CA LYS A 381 11.42 4.55 4.05
C LYS A 381 10.20 4.58 4.98
N GLY A 382 10.43 4.35 6.27
CA GLY A 382 9.48 4.70 7.34
C GLY A 382 8.10 4.05 7.26
N ALA A 383 7.98 2.72 7.30
CA ALA A 383 6.67 2.08 7.43
C ALA A 383 6.18 2.07 8.90
N PHE A 384 4.87 2.12 9.12
CA PHE A 384 4.28 1.90 10.44
C PHE A 384 4.48 0.46 10.91
N ALA A 385 4.30 -0.52 10.01
CA ALA A 385 4.42 -1.94 10.30
C ALA A 385 5.75 -2.53 9.81
N ARG A 386 5.90 -2.78 8.50
CA ARG A 386 7.13 -3.31 7.89
C ARG A 386 7.46 -2.60 6.58
N LEU A 387 8.74 -2.56 6.22
CA LEU A 387 9.13 -1.99 4.92
C LEU A 387 8.77 -2.93 3.77
N LEU A 388 8.78 -4.23 4.03
CA LEU A 388 8.42 -5.27 3.07
C LEU A 388 7.83 -6.47 3.81
N LEU A 389 6.70 -6.97 3.33
CA LEU A 389 6.13 -8.26 3.72
C LEU A 389 6.00 -9.18 2.51
N ALA A 390 6.66 -10.33 2.54
CA ALA A 390 6.40 -11.43 1.62
C ALA A 390 6.19 -12.71 2.42
N ASN A 391 4.98 -13.28 2.35
CA ASN A 391 4.67 -14.51 3.08
C ASN A 391 5.23 -15.76 2.38
N LYS A 392 5.27 -16.90 3.09
CA LYS A 392 5.86 -18.17 2.62
C LYS A 392 5.34 -18.69 1.27
N ASP A 393 4.15 -18.26 0.87
CA ASP A 393 3.51 -18.70 -0.38
C ASP A 393 3.83 -17.75 -1.55
N ALA A 394 4.35 -16.55 -1.25
CA ALA A 394 4.89 -15.61 -2.23
C ALA A 394 6.27 -16.05 -2.73
N PHE A 395 6.31 -17.14 -3.48
CA PHE A 395 7.50 -17.55 -4.22
C PHE A 395 7.89 -16.45 -5.23
N GLY A 396 9.18 -16.17 -5.41
CA GLY A 396 9.68 -15.39 -6.54
C GLY A 396 9.64 -13.86 -6.40
N VAL A 397 9.81 -13.30 -5.19
CA VAL A 397 10.10 -11.86 -5.01
C VAL A 397 11.60 -11.63 -5.25
N CYS A 398 11.95 -10.96 -6.35
CA CYS A 398 13.31 -10.55 -6.68
C CYS A 398 13.48 -9.05 -6.37
N LEU A 399 14.58 -8.68 -5.71
CA LEU A 399 14.95 -7.29 -5.47
C LEU A 399 16.24 -6.95 -6.21
N THR A 400 16.25 -5.84 -6.92
CA THR A 400 17.42 -5.31 -7.64
C THR A 400 17.54 -3.81 -7.34
N ASP A 401 18.75 -3.33 -7.03
CA ASP A 401 19.08 -1.91 -6.77
C ASP A 401 18.11 -1.19 -5.82
N SER A 402 17.57 -1.90 -4.84
CA SER A 402 16.53 -1.40 -3.92
C SER A 402 17.13 -0.94 -2.60
N VAL A 403 16.65 0.22 -2.10
CA VAL A 403 17.16 0.87 -0.89
C VAL A 403 16.08 0.87 0.19
N VAL A 404 16.40 0.29 1.35
CA VAL A 404 15.50 0.17 2.50
C VAL A 404 16.08 0.95 3.68
N LEU A 405 15.35 1.95 4.18
CA LEU A 405 15.83 2.90 5.19
C LEU A 405 15.00 2.90 6.47
N ASN A 406 15.62 3.36 7.56
CA ASN A 406 15.02 3.62 8.89
C ASN A 406 14.72 2.41 9.78
N GLY A 407 15.47 1.30 9.67
CA GLY A 407 15.55 0.26 10.70
C GLY A 407 14.24 -0.46 11.07
N GLN A 408 13.16 -0.25 10.32
CA GLN A 408 11.90 -0.97 10.48
C GLN A 408 12.05 -2.40 9.91
N PRO A 409 11.31 -3.39 10.44
CA PRO A 409 11.46 -4.77 10.01
C PRO A 409 11.13 -4.92 8.52
N ALA A 410 11.98 -5.65 7.80
CA ALA A 410 11.64 -6.26 6.52
C ALA A 410 11.48 -7.76 6.79
N VAL A 411 10.32 -8.33 6.45
CA VAL A 411 10.03 -9.74 6.67
C VAL A 411 9.82 -10.40 5.32
N VAL A 412 10.83 -11.15 4.90
CA VAL A 412 10.77 -12.01 3.72
C VAL A 412 10.91 -13.45 4.20
N HIS A 413 9.88 -14.25 3.99
CA HIS A 413 9.97 -15.68 4.23
C HIS A 413 10.64 -16.33 2.99
N GLU A 414 11.90 -16.78 3.13
CA GLU A 414 12.64 -17.69 2.22
C GLU A 414 13.05 -17.22 0.79
N ALA A 415 13.25 -15.91 0.49
CA ALA A 415 13.39 -15.48 -0.92
C ALA A 415 14.33 -14.28 -1.26
N ILE A 416 15.64 -14.30 -0.96
CA ILE A 416 16.59 -13.30 -1.53
C ILE A 416 18.00 -13.88 -1.78
N ASN A 417 18.65 -13.61 -2.93
CA ASN A 417 20.11 -13.65 -3.06
C ASN A 417 20.72 -12.30 -3.41
N LYS A 418 21.99 -12.21 -3.06
CA LYS A 418 22.96 -11.11 -3.18
C LYS A 418 23.08 -10.64 -4.64
N ASP A 419 23.18 -9.35 -4.96
CA ASP A 419 24.09 -8.33 -4.40
C ASP A 419 23.42 -7.17 -3.65
N ILE A 420 23.50 -7.16 -2.31
CA ILE A 420 23.06 -6.03 -1.49
C ILE A 420 24.09 -5.82 -0.37
N GLU A 421 24.94 -4.80 -0.51
CA GLU A 421 25.78 -4.32 0.59
C GLU A 421 24.90 -3.58 1.60
N HIS A 422 24.87 -4.07 2.85
CA HIS A 422 24.22 -3.52 4.08
C HIS A 422 22.84 -4.06 4.47
N PHE A 423 22.75 -5.33 4.92
CA PHE A 423 21.75 -5.76 5.91
C PHE A 423 22.30 -6.90 6.80
N GLU A 424 22.24 -6.76 8.13
CA GLU A 424 22.42 -7.88 9.08
C GLU A 424 21.08 -8.58 9.32
N PHE A 425 20.93 -9.86 8.97
CA PHE A 425 20.90 -10.98 9.92
C PHE A 425 20.82 -12.35 9.21
N LYS A 426 21.78 -13.21 9.59
CA LYS A 426 21.90 -14.69 9.59
C LYS A 426 21.02 -15.56 8.65
N GLU A 427 21.77 -16.15 7.69
CA GLU A 427 21.65 -17.47 7.04
C GLU A 427 20.55 -17.78 5.98
N MET A 428 21.01 -17.69 4.71
CA MET A 428 20.84 -18.49 3.47
C MET A 428 19.57 -18.42 2.53
N PHE A 429 19.87 -18.19 1.22
CA PHE A 429 19.20 -18.55 -0.09
C PHE A 429 18.17 -17.57 -0.75
N SER A 430 17.95 -17.38 -2.09
CA SER A 430 18.34 -17.99 -3.43
C SER A 430 18.29 -16.97 -4.65
N VAL A 431 19.08 -17.19 -5.76
CA VAL A 431 19.61 -16.21 -6.81
C VAL A 431 18.68 -15.91 -8.01
N CYS A 432 18.56 -14.64 -8.41
CA CYS A 432 18.22 -14.22 -9.79
C CYS A 432 19.53 -14.16 -10.61
N GLN A 433 19.75 -15.10 -11.55
CA GLN A 433 20.89 -15.02 -12.47
C GLN A 433 20.50 -14.24 -13.72
N ASP A 434 21.43 -13.43 -14.22
CA ASP A 434 21.33 -12.64 -15.47
C ASP A 434 21.05 -13.48 -16.73
#